data_AF-A0A8J3U251-F1
#
_entry.id   AF-A0A8J3U251-F1
#
_cell.length_a   1.000
_cell.length_b   1.000
_cell.length_c   1.000
_cell.angle_alpha   90.00
_cell.angle_beta   90.00
_cell.angle_gamma   90.00
#
_symmetry.space_group_name_H-M   'P 1'
#
loop_
_entity.id
_entity.type
_entity.pdbx_description
1 polymer ?
#
loop_
_entity_poly.entity_id
_entity_poly.type
_entity_poly.pdbx_seq_one_letter_code
_entity_poly.pdbx_strand_id
1 'polypeptide(L)'
;MLDVFLAVCGVVLDVLVTHGHWGGPSAPWWIRALFALLAGLPLGLVRRRPGPVAIYFAGFLVVCDQLGASTTDTLQILLPIAVGVVARERGWRWTAPVAVLAGAATAVNLADPGIAFTQNSWFYSVGIIAFPVLVGRYLRSEKGQGEEDPAPLLDLLLAGGGVAFAVLGTWPFWDSGTPPVWVVGLGAVVAGFALGVVRKHPGAVLLLESVILVVADQYAPRTGSSLQLLALVALGVFSTRASWTWVGAGYLLTCSVTAIVIVDDPADITIVRVVTLMAIVTAPVAIGRYVRARQAEGRQARELSAERLRADRLAERERIARDVHDIVAHHVGAMVLRASAAQYAGATGPAAEALDDIRETGHRVLEDLRGLLTVLRDPERDELARTGPGDVSLDLTLADPDDIMRDAVARMAAAGLRVELSIATEAVAAPLVVRASAARIVQEGLTNVLKHAGSEATAEITVGMEKGAMTVEVRNGPGTARPGETLPSTGQGIAGMRERARALGGRLTAGPVEDGGWRLAASLPLPDPAEGPEAGPECRWTSRSPS
;
A
#
# COMPACT_ATOMS: atom_id res chain seq x y z
N MET A 1 27.73 -10.16 6.00
CA MET A 1 27.46 -9.81 7.42
C MET A 1 26.35 -10.66 8.04
N LEU A 2 25.11 -10.68 7.52
CA LEU A 2 24.01 -11.42 8.18
C LEU A 2 24.27 -12.93 8.36
N ASP A 3 24.84 -13.60 7.36
CA ASP A 3 25.14 -15.04 7.44
C ASP A 3 26.19 -15.35 8.52
N VAL A 4 27.19 -14.47 8.67
CA VAL A 4 28.20 -14.56 9.74
C VAL A 4 27.56 -14.32 11.10
N PHE A 5 26.67 -13.33 11.20
CA PHE A 5 25.94 -13.04 12.43
C PHE A 5 25.07 -14.24 12.86
N LEU A 6 24.31 -14.84 11.93
CA LEU A 6 23.50 -16.02 12.22
C LEU A 6 24.35 -17.22 12.65
N ALA A 7 25.50 -17.44 12.00
CA ALA A 7 26.44 -18.48 12.40
C ALA A 7 26.98 -18.24 13.83
N VAL A 8 27.40 -17.01 14.14
CA VAL A 8 27.86 -16.63 15.48
C VAL A 8 26.75 -16.83 16.52
N CYS A 9 25.53 -16.39 16.24
CA CYS A 9 24.38 -16.59 17.13
C CYS A 9 24.08 -18.07 17.37
N GLY A 10 24.15 -18.91 16.33
CA GLY A 10 23.96 -20.36 16.48
C GLY A 10 25.02 -21.00 17.39
N VAL A 11 26.29 -20.60 17.24
CA VAL A 11 27.39 -21.10 18.08
C VAL A 11 27.26 -20.59 19.52
N VAL A 12 26.95 -19.30 19.70
CA VAL A 12 26.75 -18.71 21.04
C VAL A 12 25.56 -19.36 21.74
N LEU A 13 24.47 -19.63 21.02
CA LEU A 13 23.32 -20.35 21.56
C LEU A 13 23.74 -21.74 22.06
N ASP A 14 24.51 -22.49 21.27
CA ASP A 14 25.01 -23.80 21.70
C ASP A 14 25.83 -23.69 22.98
N VAL A 15 26.80 -22.76 23.01
CA VAL A 15 27.66 -22.55 24.19
C VAL A 15 26.84 -22.19 25.43
N LEU A 16 25.81 -21.36 25.28
CA LEU A 16 24.93 -20.95 26.38
C LEU A 16 24.02 -22.09 26.88
N VAL A 17 23.43 -22.87 25.96
CA VAL A 17 22.57 -24.01 26.32
C VAL A 17 23.40 -25.12 26.97
N THR A 18 24.63 -25.32 26.50
CA THR A 18 25.51 -26.38 27.00
C THR A 18 26.30 -25.99 28.25
N HIS A 19 26.26 -24.72 28.71
CA HIS A 19 27.12 -24.17 29.77
C HIS A 19 27.14 -24.97 31.08
N GLY A 20 26.07 -25.68 31.45
CA GLY A 20 26.05 -26.56 32.62
C GLY A 20 26.97 -27.79 32.54
N HIS A 21 27.41 -28.17 31.34
CA HIS A 21 28.16 -29.40 31.09
C HIS A 21 29.64 -29.17 30.75
N TRP A 22 30.10 -27.94 30.48
CA TRP A 22 31.48 -27.64 30.06
C TRP A 22 32.57 -28.02 31.08
N GLY A 23 32.20 -28.25 32.35
CA GLY A 23 33.10 -28.72 33.41
C GLY A 23 33.07 -30.22 33.72
N GLY A 24 32.19 -31.00 33.07
CA GLY A 24 32.05 -32.44 33.33
C GLY A 24 33.16 -33.31 32.69
N PRO A 25 33.44 -34.52 33.26
CA PRO A 25 34.62 -35.34 32.93
C PRO A 25 34.62 -36.06 31.57
N SER A 26 33.62 -35.86 30.69
CA SER A 26 33.37 -36.74 29.55
C SER A 26 33.91 -36.32 28.17
N ALA A 27 34.49 -35.12 27.97
CA ALA A 27 35.15 -34.77 26.70
C ALA A 27 36.15 -33.59 26.80
N PRO A 28 37.29 -33.59 26.06
CA PRO A 28 38.16 -32.42 25.93
C PRO A 28 37.44 -31.16 25.41
N TRP A 29 37.87 -29.97 25.85
CA TRP A 29 37.25 -28.68 25.47
C TRP A 29 37.22 -28.42 23.96
N TRP A 30 38.23 -28.88 23.22
CA TRP A 30 38.32 -28.70 21.76
C TRP A 30 37.31 -29.56 21.01
N ILE A 31 36.93 -30.73 21.54
CA ILE A 31 35.84 -31.55 20.98
C ILE A 31 34.52 -30.80 21.14
N ARG A 32 34.26 -30.25 22.33
CA ARG A 32 33.02 -29.49 22.59
C ARG A 32 32.92 -28.24 21.72
N ALA A 33 34.03 -27.51 21.56
CA ALA A 33 34.11 -26.39 20.62
C ALA A 33 33.82 -26.83 19.18
N LEU A 34 34.34 -27.99 18.74
CA LEU A 34 34.04 -28.53 17.42
C LEU A 34 32.56 -28.88 17.25
N PHE A 35 31.93 -29.52 18.24
CA PHE A 35 30.49 -29.82 18.21
C PHE A 35 29.64 -28.54 18.18
N ALA A 36 29.99 -27.53 18.98
CA ALA A 36 29.32 -26.23 18.97
C ALA A 36 29.41 -25.54 17.61
N LEU A 37 30.58 -25.61 16.96
CA LEU A 37 30.76 -25.10 15.61
C LEU A 37 29.93 -25.87 14.59
N LEU A 38 29.90 -27.21 14.68
CA LEU A 38 29.11 -28.06 13.78
C LEU A 38 27.60 -27.85 13.93
N ALA A 39 27.11 -27.60 15.14
CA ALA A 39 25.71 -27.25 15.38
C ALA A 39 25.37 -25.81 14.96
N GLY A 40 26.24 -24.84 15.29
CA GLY A 40 25.92 -23.42 15.13
C GLY A 40 26.23 -22.83 13.76
N LEU A 41 27.38 -23.15 13.15
CA LEU A 41 27.82 -22.53 11.89
C LEU A 41 26.86 -22.72 10.72
N PRO A 42 26.22 -23.89 10.51
CA PRO A 42 25.33 -24.11 9.38
C PRO A 42 24.11 -23.17 9.37
N LEU A 43 23.73 -22.60 10.52
CA LEU A 43 22.66 -21.61 10.61
C LEU A 43 22.95 -20.37 9.74
N GLY A 44 24.22 -20.01 9.55
CA GLY A 44 24.62 -18.94 8.64
C GLY A 44 24.31 -19.22 7.16
N LEU A 45 24.27 -20.51 6.77
CA LEU A 45 23.98 -20.93 5.39
C LEU A 45 22.48 -21.18 5.14
N VAL A 46 21.65 -21.15 6.18
CA VAL A 46 20.23 -21.53 6.11
C VAL A 46 19.47 -20.72 5.06
N ARG A 47 19.81 -19.44 4.86
CA ARG A 47 19.15 -18.56 3.89
C ARG A 47 19.54 -18.85 2.43
N ARG A 48 20.69 -19.49 2.21
CA ARG A 48 21.18 -19.80 0.85
C ARG A 48 20.83 -21.22 0.45
N ARG A 49 20.88 -22.15 1.41
CA ARG A 49 20.66 -23.59 1.20
C ARG A 49 19.79 -24.17 2.32
N PRO A 50 18.53 -23.74 2.47
CA PRO A 50 17.70 -24.13 3.61
C PRO A 50 17.43 -25.64 3.67
N GLY A 51 17.17 -26.27 2.51
CA GLY A 51 16.88 -27.71 2.42
C GLY A 51 18.05 -28.56 2.91
N PRO A 52 19.25 -28.43 2.31
CA PRO A 52 20.44 -29.14 2.78
C PRO A 52 20.78 -28.90 4.24
N VAL A 53 20.64 -27.66 4.74
CA VAL A 53 20.92 -27.34 6.16
C VAL A 53 19.93 -28.03 7.10
N ALA A 54 18.63 -28.05 6.77
CA ALA A 54 17.63 -28.75 7.58
C ALA A 54 17.87 -30.26 7.61
N ILE A 55 18.24 -30.86 6.48
CA ILE A 55 18.60 -32.29 6.41
C ILE A 55 19.86 -32.58 7.23
N TYR A 56 20.86 -31.70 7.15
CA TYR A 56 22.07 -31.80 7.97
C TYR A 56 21.74 -31.77 9.46
N PHE A 57 20.95 -30.81 9.93
CA PHE A 57 20.56 -30.73 11.34
C PHE A 57 19.78 -31.95 11.80
N ALA A 58 18.87 -32.49 10.98
CA ALA A 58 18.12 -33.69 11.30
C ALA A 58 19.05 -34.92 11.45
N GLY A 59 19.98 -35.11 10.52
CA GLY A 59 20.96 -36.20 10.61
C GLY A 59 21.93 -36.02 11.79
N PHE A 60 22.39 -34.79 12.02
CA PHE A 60 23.33 -34.47 13.10
C PHE A 60 22.69 -34.63 14.49
N LEU A 61 21.39 -34.34 14.62
CA LEU A 61 20.62 -34.59 15.84
C LEU A 61 20.66 -36.06 16.24
N VAL A 62 20.38 -36.97 15.30
CA VAL A 62 20.41 -38.43 15.54
C VAL A 62 21.81 -38.91 15.92
N VAL A 63 22.86 -38.36 15.31
CA VAL A 63 24.24 -38.75 15.64
C VAL A 63 24.66 -38.23 17.02
N CYS A 64 24.33 -36.97 17.35
CA CYS A 64 24.66 -36.37 18.65
C CYS A 64 23.96 -37.08 19.81
N ASP A 65 22.72 -37.51 19.59
CA ASP A 65 21.93 -38.33 20.52
C ASP A 65 22.65 -39.62 20.91
N GLN A 66 23.11 -40.40 19.91
CA GLN A 66 23.85 -41.65 20.14
C GLN A 66 25.17 -41.45 20.91
N LEU A 67 25.70 -40.23 20.88
CA LEU A 67 26.91 -39.85 21.61
C LEU A 67 26.63 -39.25 22.99
N GLY A 68 25.36 -39.08 23.37
CA GLY A 68 24.96 -38.43 24.62
C GLY A 68 25.41 -36.98 24.72
N ALA A 69 25.53 -36.27 23.59
CA ALA A 69 26.06 -34.92 23.56
C ALA A 69 25.00 -33.88 23.98
N SER A 70 25.38 -32.86 24.75
CA SER A 70 24.49 -31.75 25.12
C SER A 70 24.10 -30.85 23.94
N THR A 71 24.80 -30.95 22.81
CA THR A 71 24.51 -30.26 21.55
C THR A 71 23.16 -30.68 20.95
N THR A 72 22.63 -31.83 21.39
CA THR A 72 21.33 -32.38 20.95
C THR A 72 20.19 -31.40 21.27
N ASP A 73 20.21 -30.76 22.44
CA ASP A 73 19.21 -29.77 22.86
C ASP A 73 19.23 -28.53 21.94
N THR A 74 20.42 -28.05 21.57
CA THR A 74 20.58 -26.94 20.63
C THR A 74 20.02 -27.30 19.26
N LEU A 75 20.27 -28.51 18.77
CA LEU A 75 19.79 -28.96 17.47
C LEU A 75 18.26 -29.07 17.42
N GLN A 76 17.62 -29.45 18.53
CA GLN A 76 16.15 -29.42 18.65
C GLN A 76 15.57 -28.00 18.50
N ILE A 77 16.35 -26.94 18.76
CA ILE A 77 15.95 -25.54 18.58
C ILE A 77 16.26 -25.05 17.16
N LEU A 78 17.44 -25.39 16.62
CA LEU A 78 17.89 -24.90 15.31
C LEU A 78 17.19 -25.59 14.13
N LEU A 79 16.87 -26.88 14.28
CA LEU A 79 16.22 -27.68 13.23
C LEU A 79 14.84 -27.10 12.82
N PRO A 80 13.91 -26.78 13.73
CA PRO A 80 12.63 -26.16 13.38
C PRO A 80 12.77 -24.82 12.66
N ILE A 81 13.77 -23.99 13.04
CA ILE A 81 14.08 -22.74 12.35
C ILE A 81 14.44 -23.01 10.89
N ALA A 82 15.34 -23.97 10.65
CA ALA A 82 15.74 -24.35 9.29
C ALA A 82 14.56 -24.87 8.46
N VAL A 83 13.71 -25.73 9.05
CA VAL A 83 12.50 -26.24 8.38
C VAL A 83 11.51 -25.09 8.05
N GLY A 84 11.34 -24.12 8.94
CA GLY A 84 10.52 -22.93 8.67
C GLY A 84 11.06 -22.09 7.52
N VAL A 85 12.39 -21.94 7.40
CA VAL A 85 13.01 -21.26 6.25
C VAL A 85 12.81 -22.07 4.96
N VAL A 86 12.92 -23.40 5.00
CA VAL A 86 12.58 -24.27 3.85
C VAL A 86 11.15 -24.04 3.40
N ALA A 87 10.21 -24.00 4.34
CA ALA A 87 8.81 -23.73 4.06
C ALA A 87 8.62 -22.36 3.38
N ARG A 88 9.36 -21.34 3.82
CA ARG A 88 9.31 -19.99 3.25
C ARG A 88 9.89 -19.88 1.85
N GLU A 89 10.96 -20.61 1.55
CA GLU A 89 11.70 -20.44 0.29
C GLU A 89 11.37 -21.51 -0.76
N ARG A 90 10.88 -22.68 -0.35
CA ARG A 90 10.65 -23.84 -1.23
C ARG A 90 9.18 -24.29 -1.21
N GLY A 91 8.78 -25.05 -2.22
CA GLY A 91 7.40 -25.57 -2.38
C GLY A 91 7.11 -26.84 -1.61
N TRP A 92 5.85 -27.32 -1.68
CA TRP A 92 5.39 -28.56 -1.03
C TRP A 92 6.23 -29.79 -1.35
N ARG A 93 6.74 -29.87 -2.59
CA ARG A 93 7.67 -30.92 -3.02
C ARG A 93 8.95 -31.01 -2.16
N TRP A 94 9.38 -29.91 -1.55
CA TRP A 94 10.58 -29.86 -0.72
C TRP A 94 10.26 -29.77 0.77
N THR A 95 9.24 -29.00 1.17
CA THR A 95 8.94 -28.81 2.59
C THR A 95 8.36 -30.05 3.25
N ALA A 96 7.44 -30.77 2.59
CA ALA A 96 6.83 -31.97 3.18
C ALA A 96 7.88 -33.03 3.54
N PRO A 97 8.77 -33.48 2.62
CA PRO A 97 9.75 -34.50 2.96
C PRO A 97 10.75 -34.04 4.03
N VAL A 98 11.17 -32.76 4.00
CA VAL A 98 12.09 -32.22 5.02
C VAL A 98 11.42 -32.13 6.39
N ALA A 99 10.15 -31.72 6.47
CA ALA A 99 9.41 -31.67 7.72
C ALA A 99 9.17 -33.08 8.29
N VAL A 100 8.84 -34.06 7.45
CA VAL A 100 8.71 -35.47 7.85
C VAL A 100 10.04 -36.01 8.38
N LEU A 101 11.15 -35.74 7.68
CA LEU A 101 12.49 -36.14 8.12
C LEU A 101 12.86 -35.50 9.46
N ALA A 102 12.61 -34.19 9.62
CA ALA A 102 12.91 -33.48 10.85
C ALA A 102 12.09 -34.01 12.04
N GLY A 103 10.80 -34.27 11.82
CA GLY A 103 9.94 -34.88 12.83
C GLY A 103 10.39 -36.29 13.20
N ALA A 104 10.77 -37.12 12.21
CA ALA A 104 11.30 -38.46 12.45
C ALA A 104 12.65 -38.45 13.19
N ALA A 105 13.56 -37.53 12.87
CA ALA A 105 14.83 -37.39 13.57
C ALA A 105 14.62 -37.01 15.05
N THR A 106 13.71 -36.07 15.31
CA THR A 106 13.37 -35.65 16.66
C THR A 106 12.68 -36.77 17.43
N ALA A 107 11.81 -37.54 16.76
CA ALA A 107 11.16 -38.72 17.30
C ALA A 107 12.15 -39.80 17.75
N VAL A 108 13.14 -40.11 16.92
CA VAL A 108 14.18 -41.09 17.22
C VAL A 108 15.01 -40.66 18.42
N ASN A 109 15.42 -39.39 18.46
CA ASN A 109 16.18 -38.84 19.58
C ASN A 109 15.40 -38.84 20.91
N LEU A 110 14.07 -38.78 20.87
CA LEU A 110 13.23 -38.82 22.06
C LEU A 110 12.67 -40.21 22.37
N ALA A 111 13.07 -41.25 21.62
CA ALA A 111 12.57 -42.60 21.78
C ALA A 111 13.48 -43.40 22.73
N ASP A 112 12.93 -43.79 23.88
CA ASP A 112 13.56 -44.74 24.81
C ASP A 112 13.17 -46.18 24.42
N PRO A 113 14.05 -47.20 24.42
CA PRO A 113 13.78 -48.54 23.84
C PRO A 113 12.64 -49.35 24.48
N GLY A 114 11.98 -48.83 25.52
CA GLY A 114 10.89 -49.50 26.23
C GLY A 114 9.70 -48.62 26.59
N ILE A 115 9.65 -47.36 26.13
CA ILE A 115 8.59 -46.41 26.49
C ILE A 115 7.76 -46.06 25.25
N ALA A 116 6.43 -46.24 25.34
CA ALA A 116 5.52 -45.77 24.31
C ALA A 116 5.76 -44.27 24.06
N PHE A 117 5.79 -43.85 22.79
CA PHE A 117 5.99 -42.46 22.36
C PHE A 117 5.29 -41.49 23.31
N THR A 118 6.05 -40.92 24.26
CA THR A 118 5.42 -40.25 25.41
C THR A 118 4.73 -38.97 24.96
N GLN A 119 3.86 -38.42 25.81
CA GLN A 119 3.10 -37.19 25.53
C GLN A 119 4.02 -36.00 25.16
N ASN A 120 5.22 -35.90 25.72
CA ASN A 120 6.20 -34.87 25.35
C ASN A 120 6.86 -35.13 23.98
N SER A 121 7.19 -36.39 23.66
CA SER A 121 7.84 -36.77 22.40
C SER A 121 7.03 -36.33 21.17
N TRP A 122 5.70 -36.38 21.25
CA TRP A 122 4.79 -35.90 20.21
C TRP A 122 4.89 -34.38 19.96
N PHE A 123 4.95 -33.58 21.01
CA PHE A 123 5.06 -32.12 20.90
C PHE A 123 6.35 -31.70 20.19
N TYR A 124 7.50 -32.25 20.61
CA TYR A 124 8.80 -31.93 20.02
C TYR A 124 8.93 -32.45 18.58
N SER A 125 8.36 -33.62 18.27
CA SER A 125 8.50 -34.23 16.94
C SER A 125 7.53 -33.67 15.90
N VAL A 126 6.31 -33.28 16.33
CA VAL A 126 5.23 -32.87 15.41
C VAL A 126 4.87 -31.40 15.60
N GLY A 127 4.56 -30.98 16.81
CA GLY A 127 4.09 -29.61 17.09
C GLY A 127 5.13 -28.54 16.78
N ILE A 128 6.35 -28.72 17.30
CA ILE A 128 7.47 -27.80 17.10
C ILE A 128 7.91 -27.71 15.64
N ILE A 129 7.74 -28.78 14.84
CA ILE A 129 8.08 -28.78 13.41
C ILE A 129 6.95 -28.20 12.55
N ALA A 130 5.70 -28.56 12.85
CA ALA A 130 4.54 -28.10 12.09
C ALA A 130 4.34 -26.58 12.17
N PHE A 131 4.57 -25.98 13.33
CA PHE A 131 4.35 -24.54 13.53
C PHE A 131 5.27 -23.67 12.64
N PRO A 132 6.61 -23.84 12.62
CA PRO A 132 7.48 -23.15 11.68
C PRO A 132 7.18 -23.43 10.20
N VAL A 133 6.71 -24.63 9.85
CA VAL A 133 6.26 -24.93 8.48
C VAL A 133 5.08 -24.05 8.08
N LEU A 134 4.07 -23.96 8.95
CA LEU A 134 2.89 -23.12 8.74
C LEU A 134 3.29 -21.65 8.62
N VAL A 135 4.09 -21.14 9.57
CA VAL A 135 4.59 -19.76 9.57
C VAL A 135 5.43 -19.46 8.32
N GLY A 136 6.33 -20.36 7.94
CA GLY A 136 7.17 -20.20 6.76
C GLY A 136 6.34 -20.14 5.48
N ARG A 137 5.33 -21.02 5.33
CA ARG A 137 4.42 -21.00 4.18
C ARG A 137 3.58 -19.77 4.11
N TYR A 138 3.08 -19.32 5.24
CA TYR A 138 2.41 -18.06 5.34
C TYR A 138 3.29 -16.90 4.85
N LEU A 139 4.54 -16.80 5.33
CA LEU A 139 5.46 -15.73 4.90
C LEU A 139 5.84 -15.81 3.42
N ARG A 140 5.60 -16.96 2.77
CA ARG A 140 5.80 -17.15 1.34
C ARG A 140 4.61 -16.63 0.53
N SER A 141 3.37 -16.83 0.99
CA SER A 141 2.19 -16.30 0.28
C SER A 141 2.19 -14.78 0.23
N GLU A 142 2.70 -14.11 1.26
CA GLU A 142 2.89 -12.65 1.25
C GLU A 142 3.86 -12.13 0.18
N LYS A 143 4.85 -12.92 -0.24
CA LYS A 143 5.76 -12.51 -1.32
C LYS A 143 5.10 -12.56 -2.71
N GLY A 144 3.93 -13.19 -2.83
CA GLY A 144 3.28 -13.49 -4.10
C GLY A 144 2.17 -12.53 -4.55
N GLN A 145 1.72 -11.60 -3.71
CA GLN A 145 0.57 -10.73 -4.03
C GLN A 145 0.88 -9.26 -3.81
N GLY A 146 0.67 -8.47 -4.85
CA GLY A 146 0.75 -7.01 -4.87
C GLY A 146 -0.56 -6.30 -4.55
N GLU A 147 -1.67 -7.00 -4.32
CA GLU A 147 -2.97 -6.39 -4.03
C GLU A 147 -3.73 -7.27 -3.03
N GLU A 148 -4.41 -6.61 -2.08
CA GLU A 148 -5.22 -7.14 -0.97
C GLU A 148 -4.47 -7.61 0.29
N ASP A 149 -4.78 -6.93 1.40
CA ASP A 149 -4.25 -7.11 2.74
C ASP A 149 -4.63 -8.54 3.25
N PRO A 150 -3.70 -9.50 3.36
CA PRO A 150 -4.00 -10.89 3.75
C PRO A 150 -4.28 -11.04 5.26
N ALA A 151 -4.81 -9.99 5.90
CA ALA A 151 -5.03 -9.86 7.33
C ALA A 151 -5.82 -11.03 7.96
N PRO A 152 -6.96 -11.51 7.40
CA PRO A 152 -7.78 -12.52 8.07
C PRO A 152 -7.18 -13.93 8.03
N LEU A 153 -6.45 -14.29 6.97
CA LEU A 153 -5.82 -15.61 6.86
C LEU A 153 -4.61 -15.74 7.80
N LEU A 154 -3.83 -14.68 7.99
CA LEU A 154 -2.72 -14.67 8.95
C LEU A 154 -3.21 -14.70 10.39
N ASP A 155 -4.31 -13.99 10.69
CA ASP A 155 -4.93 -14.00 12.01
C ASP A 155 -5.38 -15.45 12.34
N LEU A 156 -6.02 -16.12 11.38
CA LEU A 156 -6.49 -17.50 11.55
C LEU A 156 -5.35 -18.52 11.69
N LEU A 157 -4.27 -18.39 10.90
CA LEU A 157 -3.12 -19.29 10.98
C LEU A 157 -2.30 -19.10 12.25
N LEU A 158 -2.14 -17.87 12.74
CA LEU A 158 -1.52 -17.60 14.04
C LEU A 158 -2.38 -18.14 15.18
N ALA A 159 -3.70 -17.97 15.11
CA ALA A 159 -4.62 -18.55 16.08
C ALA A 159 -4.53 -20.08 16.10
N GLY A 160 -4.72 -20.73 14.95
CA GLY A 160 -4.69 -22.20 14.84
C GLY A 160 -3.33 -22.79 15.22
N GLY A 161 -2.24 -22.17 14.76
CA GLY A 161 -0.88 -22.58 15.12
C GLY A 161 -0.56 -22.36 16.60
N GLY A 162 -0.99 -21.23 17.17
CA GLY A 162 -0.86 -20.92 18.59
C GLY A 162 -1.62 -21.90 19.47
N VAL A 163 -2.88 -22.23 19.11
CA VAL A 163 -3.70 -23.22 19.83
C VAL A 163 -3.04 -24.58 19.76
N ALA A 164 -2.65 -25.04 18.57
CA ALA A 164 -1.98 -26.34 18.41
C ALA A 164 -0.70 -26.40 19.26
N PHE A 165 0.12 -25.34 19.22
CA PHE A 165 1.36 -25.28 20.00
C PHE A 165 1.11 -25.28 21.51
N ALA A 166 0.22 -24.41 22.00
CA ALA A 166 -0.09 -24.29 23.42
C ALA A 166 -0.75 -25.56 23.98
N VAL A 167 -1.70 -26.14 23.25
CA VAL A 167 -2.39 -27.37 23.69
C VAL A 167 -1.41 -28.54 23.68
N LEU A 168 -0.69 -28.78 22.59
CA LEU A 168 0.28 -29.89 22.54
C LEU A 168 1.41 -29.73 23.56
N GLY A 169 1.83 -28.50 23.82
CA GLY A 169 2.90 -28.20 24.78
C GLY A 169 2.48 -28.24 26.25
N THR A 170 1.19 -28.26 26.56
CA THR A 170 0.67 -28.29 27.95
C THR A 170 -0.11 -29.54 28.30
N TRP A 171 -0.77 -30.18 27.32
CA TRP A 171 -1.53 -31.43 27.47
C TRP A 171 -0.83 -32.49 28.32
N PRO A 172 0.48 -32.77 28.15
CA PRO A 172 1.17 -33.82 28.91
C PRO A 172 1.10 -33.64 30.43
N PHE A 173 0.89 -32.40 30.86
CA PHE A 173 0.86 -32.04 32.27
C PHE A 173 -0.55 -31.91 32.82
N TRP A 174 -1.58 -32.11 31.99
CA TRP A 174 -2.98 -31.92 32.40
C TRP A 174 -3.44 -32.95 33.44
N ASP A 175 -2.80 -34.11 33.50
CA ASP A 175 -3.12 -35.13 34.53
C ASP A 175 -2.25 -34.97 35.79
N SER A 176 -1.23 -34.12 35.75
CA SER A 176 -0.21 -33.96 36.80
C SER A 176 -0.39 -32.71 37.68
N GLY A 177 -1.26 -31.79 37.27
CA GLY A 177 -1.52 -30.54 37.99
C GLY A 177 -2.50 -30.70 39.15
N THR A 178 -2.53 -29.74 40.07
CA THR A 178 -3.59 -29.67 41.07
C THR A 178 -4.91 -29.29 40.39
N PRO A 179 -6.01 -30.02 40.59
CA PRO A 179 -7.29 -29.65 39.98
C PRO A 179 -7.71 -28.23 40.41
N PRO A 180 -8.22 -27.41 39.47
CA PRO A 180 -8.83 -27.82 38.21
C PRO A 180 -7.91 -27.68 36.98
N VAL A 181 -7.41 -28.79 36.45
CA VAL A 181 -6.44 -28.77 35.34
C VAL A 181 -7.08 -28.44 33.99
N TRP A 182 -8.41 -28.49 33.89
CA TRP A 182 -9.15 -27.95 32.75
C TRP A 182 -8.92 -26.43 32.56
N VAL A 183 -8.53 -25.71 33.62
CA VAL A 183 -8.19 -24.27 33.54
C VAL A 183 -6.92 -24.06 32.72
N VAL A 184 -5.93 -24.95 32.85
CA VAL A 184 -4.67 -24.88 32.07
C VAL A 184 -4.95 -25.15 30.60
N GLY A 185 -5.77 -26.16 30.30
CA GLY A 185 -6.15 -26.46 28.92
C GLY A 185 -6.99 -25.37 28.27
N LEU A 186 -7.95 -24.81 29.01
CA LEU A 186 -8.71 -23.64 28.55
C LEU A 186 -7.80 -22.43 28.34
N GLY A 187 -6.86 -22.18 29.26
CA GLY A 187 -5.86 -21.12 29.16
C GLY A 187 -4.98 -21.27 27.92
N ALA A 188 -4.51 -22.47 27.62
CA ALA A 188 -3.71 -22.76 26.42
C ALA A 188 -4.49 -22.50 25.13
N VAL A 189 -5.77 -22.89 25.07
CA VAL A 189 -6.64 -22.60 23.93
C VAL A 189 -6.87 -21.09 23.79
N VAL A 190 -7.14 -20.39 24.89
CA VAL A 190 -7.35 -18.93 24.88
C VAL A 190 -6.09 -18.17 24.46
N ALA A 191 -4.92 -18.53 24.99
CA ALA A 191 -3.62 -17.98 24.60
C ALA A 191 -3.37 -18.17 23.08
N GLY A 192 -3.55 -19.39 22.61
CA GLY A 192 -3.45 -19.70 21.19
C GLY A 192 -4.35 -18.84 20.31
N PHE A 193 -5.64 -18.71 20.64
CA PHE A 193 -6.58 -17.86 19.90
C PHE A 193 -6.26 -16.37 20.01
N ALA A 194 -5.73 -15.91 21.14
CA ALA A 194 -5.34 -14.53 21.36
C ALA A 194 -4.25 -14.08 20.37
N LEU A 195 -3.35 -14.97 19.96
CA LEU A 195 -2.39 -14.70 18.89
C LEU A 195 -3.04 -14.34 17.55
N GLY A 196 -4.29 -14.77 17.30
CA GLY A 196 -5.02 -14.36 16.11
C GLY A 196 -5.38 -12.88 16.08
N VAL A 197 -5.53 -12.24 17.25
CA VAL A 197 -5.85 -10.80 17.36
C VAL A 197 -4.66 -9.95 17.79
N VAL A 198 -3.48 -10.55 17.96
CA VAL A 198 -2.25 -9.87 18.41
C VAL A 198 -1.84 -8.69 17.53
N ARG A 199 -2.23 -8.70 16.25
CA ARG A 199 -1.96 -7.58 15.36
C ARG A 199 -2.89 -6.38 15.58
N LYS A 200 -4.12 -6.60 16.04
CA LYS A 200 -5.09 -5.54 16.33
C LYS A 200 -4.90 -4.98 17.73
N HIS A 201 -4.67 -5.86 18.71
CA HIS A 201 -4.55 -5.50 20.12
C HIS A 201 -3.29 -6.08 20.77
N PRO A 202 -2.08 -5.70 20.33
CA PRO A 202 -0.84 -6.33 20.79
C PRO A 202 -0.59 -6.17 22.29
N GLY A 203 -0.98 -5.03 22.89
CA GLY A 203 -0.81 -4.80 24.32
C GLY A 203 -1.76 -5.64 25.18
N ALA A 204 -3.03 -5.78 24.75
CA ALA A 204 -4.02 -6.59 25.45
C ALA A 204 -3.66 -8.08 25.37
N VAL A 205 -3.18 -8.55 24.22
CA VAL A 205 -2.71 -9.93 24.06
C VAL A 205 -1.47 -10.19 24.92
N LEU A 206 -0.48 -9.29 24.93
CA LEU A 206 0.69 -9.45 25.82
C LEU A 206 0.31 -9.54 27.29
N LEU A 207 -0.64 -8.71 27.75
CA LEU A 207 -1.18 -8.76 29.11
C LEU A 207 -1.91 -10.08 29.38
N LEU A 208 -2.76 -10.52 28.45
CA LEU A 208 -3.50 -11.77 28.56
C LEU A 208 -2.55 -12.98 28.65
N GLU A 209 -1.56 -13.06 27.75
CA GLU A 209 -0.53 -14.10 27.77
C GLU A 209 0.25 -14.11 29.09
N SER A 210 0.60 -12.92 29.60
CA SER A 210 1.29 -12.78 30.89
C SER A 210 0.44 -13.30 32.06
N VAL A 211 -0.86 -13.00 32.07
CA VAL A 211 -1.79 -13.48 33.10
C VAL A 211 -1.99 -14.99 32.99
N ILE A 212 -2.23 -15.51 31.79
CA ILE A 212 -2.41 -16.95 31.56
C ILE A 212 -1.17 -17.73 32.00
N LEU A 213 0.02 -17.20 31.71
CA LEU A 213 1.28 -17.82 32.10
C LEU A 213 1.44 -17.88 33.64
N VAL A 214 1.18 -16.79 34.36
CA VAL A 214 1.24 -16.78 35.84
C VAL A 214 0.18 -17.70 36.45
N VAL A 215 -1.04 -17.70 35.89
CA VAL A 215 -2.13 -18.58 36.37
C VAL A 215 -1.77 -20.04 36.12
N ALA A 216 -1.28 -20.38 34.93
CA ALA A 216 -0.91 -21.75 34.58
C ALA A 216 0.23 -22.28 35.47
N ASP A 217 1.19 -21.43 35.80
CA ASP A 217 2.30 -21.75 36.71
C ASP A 217 1.81 -22.19 38.11
N GLN A 218 0.77 -21.54 38.65
CA GLN A 218 0.19 -21.90 39.96
C GLN A 218 -0.44 -23.30 40.00
N TYR A 219 -1.01 -23.77 38.87
CA TYR A 219 -1.74 -25.04 38.81
C TYR A 219 -0.91 -26.18 38.21
N ALA A 220 0.03 -25.85 37.32
CA ALA A 220 0.90 -26.79 36.63
C ALA A 220 2.24 -26.12 36.29
N PRO A 221 3.18 -26.00 37.26
CA PRO A 221 4.46 -25.29 37.10
C PRO A 221 5.27 -25.76 35.88
N ARG A 222 5.16 -27.05 35.53
CA ARG A 222 5.85 -27.65 34.37
C ARG A 222 5.32 -27.20 33.00
N THR A 223 4.19 -26.48 32.94
CA THR A 223 3.60 -25.97 31.68
C THR A 223 4.12 -24.61 31.25
N GLY A 224 4.89 -23.93 32.12
CA GLY A 224 5.35 -22.56 31.91
C GLY A 224 6.14 -22.35 30.63
N SER A 225 6.99 -23.30 30.23
CA SER A 225 7.91 -23.17 29.08
C SER A 225 7.17 -22.97 27.75
N SER A 226 6.07 -23.69 27.54
CA SER A 226 5.28 -23.63 26.30
C SER A 226 4.51 -22.31 26.21
N LEU A 227 3.82 -21.91 27.28
CA LEU A 227 3.05 -20.66 27.34
C LEU A 227 3.97 -19.42 27.29
N GLN A 228 5.17 -19.52 27.84
CA GLN A 228 6.18 -18.47 27.76
C GLN A 228 6.59 -18.17 26.32
N LEU A 229 6.65 -19.18 25.43
CA LEU A 229 6.96 -18.93 24.02
C LEU A 229 5.88 -18.06 23.36
N LEU A 230 4.59 -18.29 23.66
CA LEU A 230 3.50 -17.43 23.16
C LEU A 230 3.63 -16.00 23.68
N ALA A 231 3.95 -15.82 24.97
CA ALA A 231 4.19 -14.51 25.55
C ALA A 231 5.37 -13.77 24.89
N LEU A 232 6.46 -14.48 24.57
CA LEU A 232 7.61 -13.92 23.82
C LEU A 232 7.21 -13.52 22.39
N VAL A 233 6.39 -14.32 21.71
CA VAL A 233 5.84 -13.97 20.39
C VAL A 233 4.97 -12.71 20.50
N ALA A 234 4.09 -12.63 21.50
CA ALA A 234 3.26 -11.47 21.75
C ALA A 234 4.09 -10.21 22.03
N LEU A 235 5.17 -10.32 22.82
CA LEU A 235 6.11 -9.23 23.07
C LEU A 235 6.81 -8.77 21.78
N GLY A 236 7.24 -9.73 20.95
CA GLY A 236 7.84 -9.46 19.65
C GLY A 236 6.90 -8.63 18.76
N VAL A 237 5.64 -9.05 18.63
CA VAL A 237 4.63 -8.31 17.86
C VAL A 237 4.32 -6.95 18.51
N PHE A 238 4.17 -6.88 19.83
CA PHE A 238 3.96 -5.62 20.54
C PHE A 238 5.07 -4.60 20.27
N SER A 239 6.32 -5.05 20.24
CA SER A 239 7.46 -4.19 19.98
C SER A 239 7.51 -3.62 18.56
N THR A 240 6.80 -4.22 17.59
CA THR A 240 6.65 -3.67 16.23
C THR A 240 5.77 -2.42 16.19
N ARG A 241 4.83 -2.27 17.12
CA ARG A 241 3.81 -1.20 17.10
C ARG A 241 3.95 -0.18 18.22
N ALA A 242 4.42 -0.60 19.39
CA ALA A 242 4.50 0.26 20.57
C ALA A 242 5.63 1.31 20.49
N SER A 243 5.49 2.42 21.21
CA SER A 243 6.57 3.40 21.41
C SER A 243 7.71 2.80 22.26
N TRP A 244 8.86 3.46 22.31
CA TRP A 244 9.98 3.03 23.17
C TRP A 244 9.62 2.97 24.66
N THR A 245 8.80 3.90 25.16
CA THR A 245 8.32 3.89 26.54
C THR A 245 7.50 2.63 26.86
N TRP A 246 6.53 2.31 26.01
CA TRP A 246 5.67 1.14 26.19
C TRP A 246 6.43 -0.18 25.97
N VAL A 247 7.40 -0.23 25.06
CA VAL A 247 8.27 -1.40 24.92
C VAL A 247 9.13 -1.63 26.16
N GLY A 248 9.62 -0.56 26.80
CA GLY A 248 10.30 -0.69 28.10
C GLY A 248 9.38 -1.32 29.16
N ALA A 249 8.14 -0.86 29.26
CA ALA A 249 7.15 -1.43 30.18
C ALA A 249 6.82 -2.89 29.86
N GLY A 250 6.60 -3.22 28.58
CA GLY A 250 6.35 -4.60 28.14
C GLY A 250 7.54 -5.53 28.40
N TYR A 251 8.77 -5.05 28.17
CA TYR A 251 10.00 -5.77 28.49
C TYR A 251 10.09 -6.08 29.98
N LEU A 252 9.91 -5.07 30.84
CA LEU A 252 9.94 -5.25 32.30
C LEU A 252 8.84 -6.21 32.78
N LEU A 253 7.64 -6.13 32.22
CA LEU A 253 6.55 -7.06 32.50
C LEU A 253 6.96 -8.50 32.16
N THR A 254 7.44 -8.74 30.93
CA THR A 254 7.83 -10.09 30.50
C THR A 254 9.03 -10.62 31.29
N CYS A 255 10.00 -9.78 31.65
CA CYS A 255 11.10 -10.16 32.53
C CYS A 255 10.59 -10.56 33.92
N SER A 256 9.67 -9.79 34.50
CA SER A 256 9.09 -10.05 35.82
C SER A 256 8.30 -11.36 35.83
N VAL A 257 7.45 -11.57 34.84
CA VAL A 257 6.66 -12.81 34.68
C VAL A 257 7.57 -14.00 34.45
N THR A 258 8.59 -13.86 33.60
CA THR A 258 9.55 -14.94 33.36
C THR A 258 10.34 -15.28 34.64
N ALA A 259 10.70 -14.28 35.44
CA ALA A 259 11.38 -14.52 36.70
C ALA A 259 10.50 -15.31 37.68
N ILE A 260 9.19 -14.99 37.76
CA ILE A 260 8.23 -15.73 38.60
C ILE A 260 8.14 -17.20 38.20
N VAL A 261 8.06 -17.49 36.90
CA VAL A 261 7.84 -18.86 36.38
C VAL A 261 9.12 -19.72 36.39
N ILE A 262 10.28 -19.11 36.23
CA ILE A 262 11.56 -19.84 36.10
C ILE A 262 12.30 -19.98 37.43
N VAL A 263 12.07 -19.07 38.39
CA VAL A 263 12.78 -19.04 39.67
C VAL A 263 11.88 -19.58 40.77
N ASP A 264 11.98 -20.89 41.03
CA ASP A 264 11.27 -21.55 42.14
C ASP A 264 11.83 -21.15 43.52
N ASP A 265 13.16 -21.05 43.66
CA ASP A 265 13.85 -20.65 44.90
C ASP A 265 14.63 -19.34 44.70
N PRO A 266 14.40 -18.30 45.55
CA PRO A 266 15.20 -17.07 45.54
C PRO A 266 16.72 -17.31 45.66
N ALA A 267 17.16 -18.42 46.24
CA ALA A 267 18.57 -18.81 46.33
C ALA A 267 19.18 -19.15 44.96
N ASP A 268 18.37 -19.50 43.96
CA ASP A 268 18.84 -19.81 42.61
C ASP A 268 19.03 -18.55 41.72
N ILE A 269 18.81 -17.35 42.27
CA ILE A 269 19.01 -16.08 41.56
C ILE A 269 20.50 -15.79 41.45
N THR A 270 21.10 -16.25 40.35
CA THR A 270 22.48 -15.93 39.98
C THR A 270 22.54 -14.85 38.91
N ILE A 271 23.63 -14.08 38.88
CA ILE A 271 23.89 -13.08 37.82
C ILE A 271 23.78 -13.71 36.43
N VAL A 272 24.30 -14.93 36.27
CA VAL A 272 24.24 -15.68 35.01
C VAL A 272 22.80 -15.96 34.59
N ARG A 273 21.92 -16.45 35.48
CA ARG A 273 20.50 -16.68 35.15
C ARG A 273 19.76 -15.40 34.81
N VAL A 274 20.00 -14.31 35.55
CA VAL A 274 19.40 -13.00 35.26
C VAL A 274 19.81 -12.49 33.88
N VAL A 275 21.10 -12.58 33.55
CA VAL A 275 21.61 -12.18 32.22
C VAL A 275 21.01 -13.03 31.11
N THR A 276 20.92 -14.35 31.30
CA THR A 276 20.29 -15.25 30.32
C THR A 276 18.82 -14.93 30.11
N LEU A 277 18.07 -14.68 31.18
CA LEU A 277 16.65 -14.31 31.12
C LEU A 277 16.46 -12.98 30.37
N MET A 278 17.25 -11.96 30.72
CA MET A 278 17.24 -10.67 30.03
C MET A 278 17.58 -10.84 28.54
N ALA A 279 18.52 -11.71 28.20
CA ALA A 279 18.90 -11.98 26.82
C ALA A 279 17.76 -12.64 26.02
N ILE A 280 17.06 -13.63 26.59
CA ILE A 280 15.93 -14.32 25.97
C ILE A 280 14.79 -13.33 25.66
N VAL A 281 14.44 -12.46 26.61
CA VAL A 281 13.37 -11.45 26.43
C VAL A 281 13.78 -10.34 25.45
N THR A 282 15.08 -10.03 25.37
CA THR A 282 15.59 -9.01 24.44
C THR A 282 15.45 -9.43 22.99
N ALA A 283 15.59 -10.72 22.67
CA ALA A 283 15.54 -11.21 21.30
C ALA A 283 14.22 -10.88 20.56
N PRO A 284 13.02 -11.17 21.09
CA PRO A 284 11.76 -10.75 20.47
C PRO A 284 11.64 -9.25 20.28
N VAL A 285 12.11 -8.45 21.24
CA VAL A 285 12.10 -6.97 21.13
C VAL A 285 12.99 -6.51 19.99
N ALA A 286 14.21 -7.04 19.90
CA ALA A 286 15.14 -6.72 18.82
C ALA A 286 14.56 -7.11 17.44
N ILE A 287 13.97 -8.31 17.34
CA ILE A 287 13.31 -8.78 16.11
C ILE A 287 12.17 -7.85 15.72
N GLY A 288 11.26 -7.53 16.63
CA GLY A 288 10.12 -6.68 16.31
C GLY A 288 10.54 -5.24 15.95
N ARG A 289 11.58 -4.71 16.57
CA ARG A 289 12.16 -3.40 16.19
C ARG A 289 12.84 -3.42 14.84
N TYR A 290 13.59 -4.47 14.53
CA TYR A 290 14.17 -4.67 13.22
C TYR A 290 13.09 -4.77 12.13
N VAL A 291 12.03 -5.54 12.38
CA VAL A 291 10.88 -5.66 11.46
C VAL A 291 10.20 -4.30 11.26
N ARG A 292 9.98 -3.53 12.32
CA ARG A 292 9.42 -2.16 12.21
C ARG A 292 10.28 -1.25 11.35
N ALA A 293 11.59 -1.25 11.54
CA ALA A 293 12.52 -0.46 10.74
C ALA A 293 12.45 -0.87 9.25
N ARG A 294 12.47 -2.18 8.99
CA ARG A 294 12.37 -2.74 7.64
C ARG A 294 11.05 -2.39 6.94
N GLN A 295 9.95 -2.37 7.69
CA GLN A 295 8.63 -1.99 7.17
C GLN A 295 8.58 -0.49 6.85
N ALA A 296 9.22 0.36 7.66
CA ALA A 296 9.31 1.79 7.39
C ALA A 296 10.11 2.06 6.10
N GLU A 297 11.28 1.42 5.94
CA GLU A 297 12.08 1.50 4.70
C GLU A 297 11.27 1.05 3.46
N GLY A 298 10.54 -0.06 3.57
CA GLY A 298 9.73 -0.58 2.48
C GLY A 298 8.57 0.34 2.06
N ARG A 299 7.96 1.04 3.03
CA ARG A 299 6.93 2.06 2.74
C ARG A 299 7.51 3.25 2.00
N GLN A 300 8.63 3.78 2.49
CA GLN A 300 9.32 4.90 1.83
C GLN A 300 9.77 4.53 0.40
N ALA A 301 10.30 3.34 0.19
CA ALA A 301 10.69 2.88 -1.14
C ALA A 301 9.49 2.80 -2.11
N ARG A 302 8.33 2.35 -1.61
CA ARG A 302 7.08 2.29 -2.40
C ARG A 302 6.57 3.69 -2.73
N GLU A 303 6.56 4.61 -1.76
CA GLU A 303 6.18 6.01 -1.97
C GLU A 303 7.06 6.67 -3.03
N LEU A 304 8.39 6.56 -2.90
CA LEU A 304 9.34 7.08 -3.88
C LEU A 304 9.15 6.45 -5.27
N SER A 305 8.84 5.15 -5.35
CA SER A 305 8.59 4.49 -6.63
C SER A 305 7.29 4.98 -7.29
N ALA A 306 6.25 5.24 -6.48
CA ALA A 306 4.98 5.77 -6.97
C ALA A 306 5.14 7.22 -7.44
N GLU A 307 5.92 8.03 -6.73
CA GLU A 307 6.26 9.40 -7.15
C GLU A 307 7.04 9.41 -8.48
N ARG A 308 8.04 8.55 -8.64
CA ARG A 308 8.80 8.43 -9.91
C ARG A 308 7.90 8.04 -11.08
N LEU A 309 7.04 7.03 -10.89
CA LEU A 309 6.09 6.62 -11.93
C LEU A 309 5.12 7.75 -12.33
N ARG A 310 4.74 8.61 -11.39
CA ARG A 310 3.91 9.80 -11.68
C ARG A 310 4.71 10.84 -12.45
N ALA A 311 5.94 11.14 -12.03
CA ALA A 311 6.82 12.08 -12.72
C ALA A 311 7.11 11.64 -14.16
N ASP A 312 7.45 10.37 -14.37
CA ASP A 312 7.71 9.80 -15.68
C ASP A 312 6.48 9.89 -16.60
N ARG A 313 5.28 9.61 -16.08
CA ARG A 313 4.03 9.75 -16.84
C ARG A 313 3.74 11.20 -17.24
N LEU A 314 4.05 12.17 -16.38
CA LEU A 314 3.87 13.59 -16.69
C LEU A 314 4.86 14.06 -17.75
N ALA A 315 6.15 13.73 -17.57
CA ALA A 315 7.18 14.03 -18.55
C ALA A 315 6.87 13.43 -19.93
N GLU A 316 6.34 12.21 -19.97
CA GLU A 316 5.94 11.55 -21.20
C GLU A 316 4.75 12.23 -21.87
N ARG A 317 3.73 12.65 -21.08
CA ARG A 317 2.59 13.41 -21.61
C ARG A 317 3.02 14.75 -22.21
N GLU A 318 3.93 15.48 -21.55
CA GLU A 318 4.47 16.73 -22.09
C GLU A 318 5.28 16.52 -23.36
N ARG A 319 6.07 15.44 -23.41
CA ARG A 319 6.84 15.06 -24.60
C ARG A 319 5.91 14.78 -25.77
N ILE A 320 4.87 13.96 -25.56
CA ILE A 320 3.87 13.66 -26.58
C ILE A 320 3.16 14.94 -27.05
N ALA A 321 2.77 15.82 -26.13
CA ALA A 321 2.11 17.09 -26.50
C ALA A 321 3.01 17.98 -27.36
N ARG A 322 4.31 18.06 -27.04
CA ARG A 322 5.31 18.79 -27.86
C ARG A 322 5.51 18.15 -29.23
N ASP A 323 5.75 16.85 -29.28
CA ASP A 323 5.99 16.12 -30.53
C ASP A 323 4.76 16.23 -31.46
N VAL A 324 3.54 16.11 -30.92
CA VAL A 324 2.30 16.30 -31.67
C VAL A 324 2.17 17.75 -32.15
N HIS A 325 2.47 18.75 -31.31
CA HIS A 325 2.40 20.15 -31.72
C HIS A 325 3.35 20.45 -32.87
N ASP A 326 4.61 20.04 -32.77
CA ASP A 326 5.64 20.35 -33.75
C ASP A 326 5.30 19.69 -35.10
N ILE A 327 4.85 18.43 -35.08
CA ILE A 327 4.43 17.72 -36.30
C ILE A 327 3.21 18.40 -36.92
N VAL A 328 2.16 18.67 -36.15
CA VAL A 328 0.92 19.23 -36.71
C VAL A 328 1.15 20.67 -37.21
N ALA A 329 1.85 21.50 -36.44
CA ALA A 329 2.17 22.87 -36.85
C ALA A 329 3.00 22.91 -38.14
N HIS A 330 3.97 22.01 -38.29
CA HIS A 330 4.80 21.91 -39.48
C HIS A 330 3.99 21.49 -40.72
N HIS A 331 3.17 20.44 -40.61
CA HIS A 331 2.41 19.93 -41.76
C HIS A 331 1.30 20.87 -42.20
N VAL A 332 0.55 21.45 -41.25
CA VAL A 332 -0.51 22.42 -41.55
C VAL A 332 0.10 23.71 -42.10
N GLY A 333 1.21 24.19 -41.52
CA GLY A 333 1.93 25.36 -42.06
C GLY A 333 2.43 25.15 -43.49
N ALA A 334 2.97 23.97 -43.81
CA ALA A 334 3.39 23.62 -45.16
C ALA A 334 2.21 23.54 -46.15
N MET A 335 1.05 23.03 -45.69
CA MET A 335 -0.18 22.98 -46.49
C MET A 335 -0.67 24.39 -46.85
N VAL A 336 -0.72 25.28 -45.86
CA VAL A 336 -1.08 26.70 -46.03
C VAL A 336 -0.13 27.42 -46.99
N LEU A 337 1.18 27.17 -46.87
CA LEU A 337 2.18 27.76 -47.76
C LEU A 337 2.01 27.28 -49.21
N ARG A 338 1.77 25.98 -49.42
CA ARG A 338 1.55 25.41 -50.77
C ARG A 338 0.24 25.92 -51.40
N ALA A 339 -0.82 26.05 -50.61
CA ALA A 339 -2.08 26.61 -51.07
C ALA A 339 -1.91 28.07 -51.52
N SER A 340 -1.19 28.87 -50.72
CA SER A 340 -0.88 30.28 -51.05
C SER A 340 -0.02 30.41 -52.31
N ALA A 341 0.98 29.54 -52.48
CA ALA A 341 1.81 29.50 -53.69
C ALA A 341 1.02 29.14 -54.96
N ALA A 342 0.07 28.21 -54.85
CA ALA A 342 -0.79 27.81 -55.98
C ALA A 342 -1.77 28.92 -56.39
N GLN A 343 -2.27 29.73 -55.44
CA GLN A 343 -3.03 30.94 -55.76
C GLN A 343 -2.17 31.97 -56.51
N TYR A 344 -0.95 32.24 -56.02
CA TYR A 344 -0.03 33.19 -56.67
C TYR A 344 0.40 32.75 -58.08
N ALA A 345 0.40 31.44 -58.36
CA ALA A 345 0.67 30.89 -59.68
C ALA A 345 -0.48 31.07 -60.70
N GLY A 346 -1.59 31.72 -60.32
CA GLY A 346 -2.65 32.13 -61.23
C GLY A 346 -3.82 31.13 -61.34
N ALA A 347 -4.15 30.40 -60.27
CA ALA A 347 -5.36 29.58 -60.23
C ALA A 347 -6.62 30.44 -60.38
N THR A 348 -7.58 29.99 -61.22
CA THR A 348 -8.84 30.72 -61.49
C THR A 348 -10.06 29.80 -61.41
N GLY A 349 -11.24 30.37 -61.11
CA GLY A 349 -12.49 29.63 -61.00
C GLY A 349 -12.60 28.80 -59.72
N PRO A 350 -13.30 27.65 -59.74
CA PRO A 350 -13.55 26.82 -58.54
C PRO A 350 -12.27 26.36 -57.82
N ALA A 351 -11.14 26.26 -58.53
CA ALA A 351 -9.85 25.90 -57.94
C ALA A 351 -9.25 27.01 -57.06
N ALA A 352 -9.53 28.28 -57.37
CA ALA A 352 -9.06 29.41 -56.56
C ALA A 352 -9.82 29.51 -55.23
N GLU A 353 -11.14 29.27 -55.26
CA GLU A 353 -12.01 29.20 -54.08
C GLU A 353 -11.58 28.06 -53.15
N ALA A 354 -11.39 26.85 -53.68
CA ALA A 354 -10.93 25.71 -52.88
C ALA A 354 -9.54 25.92 -52.23
N LEU A 355 -8.63 26.62 -52.90
CA LEU A 355 -7.31 26.96 -52.33
C LEU A 355 -7.42 28.02 -51.23
N ASP A 356 -8.38 28.94 -51.32
CA ASP A 356 -8.63 29.93 -50.27
C ASP A 356 -9.25 29.29 -49.04
N ASP A 357 -10.20 28.38 -49.23
CA ASP A 357 -10.78 27.57 -48.15
C ASP A 357 -9.72 26.75 -47.41
N ILE A 358 -8.77 26.12 -48.14
CA ILE A 358 -7.65 25.38 -47.53
C ILE A 358 -6.73 26.31 -46.73
N ARG A 359 -6.47 27.53 -47.23
CA ARG A 359 -5.64 28.53 -46.56
C ARG A 359 -6.29 29.03 -45.28
N GLU A 360 -7.58 29.36 -45.32
CA GLU A 360 -8.36 29.84 -44.18
C GLU A 360 -8.52 28.75 -43.12
N THR A 361 -8.89 27.54 -43.54
CA THR A 361 -9.04 26.38 -42.64
C THR A 361 -7.71 26.04 -41.98
N GLY A 362 -6.60 26.07 -42.72
CA GLY A 362 -5.27 25.83 -42.14
C GLY A 362 -4.82 26.89 -41.14
N HIS A 363 -5.12 28.18 -41.36
CA HIS A 363 -4.86 29.23 -40.37
C HIS A 363 -5.70 29.05 -39.11
N ARG A 364 -7.00 28.77 -39.27
CA ARG A 364 -7.93 28.54 -38.16
C ARG A 364 -7.48 27.35 -37.29
N VAL A 365 -7.06 26.24 -37.91
CA VAL A 365 -6.48 25.08 -37.20
C VAL A 365 -5.19 25.42 -36.44
N LEU A 366 -4.31 26.24 -37.01
CA LEU A 366 -3.07 26.67 -36.33
C LEU A 366 -3.34 27.61 -35.15
N GLU A 367 -4.34 28.48 -35.27
CA GLU A 367 -4.80 29.35 -34.17
C GLU A 367 -5.44 28.54 -33.05
N ASP A 368 -6.31 27.58 -33.39
CA ASP A 368 -6.95 26.69 -32.42
C ASP A 368 -5.91 25.86 -31.64
N LEU A 369 -4.87 25.36 -32.32
CA LEU A 369 -3.77 24.64 -31.68
C LEU A 369 -2.95 25.52 -30.74
N ARG A 370 -2.66 26.78 -31.11
CA ARG A 370 -1.97 27.75 -30.26
C ARG A 370 -2.80 28.13 -29.04
N GLY A 371 -4.11 28.30 -29.21
CA GLY A 371 -5.05 28.56 -28.12
C GLY A 371 -5.09 27.41 -27.12
N LEU A 372 -5.23 26.17 -27.59
CA LEU A 372 -5.23 24.98 -26.75
C LEU A 372 -3.92 24.77 -25.97
N LEU A 373 -2.77 25.05 -26.58
CA LEU A 373 -1.47 24.92 -25.91
C LEU A 373 -1.18 26.01 -24.89
N THR A 374 -1.76 27.20 -25.08
CA THR A 374 -1.67 28.28 -24.08
C THR A 374 -2.40 27.88 -22.80
N VAL A 375 -3.50 27.14 -22.92
CA VAL A 375 -4.25 26.58 -21.78
C VAL A 375 -3.50 25.42 -21.10
N LEU A 376 -2.72 24.64 -21.85
CA LEU A 376 -1.92 23.52 -21.32
C LEU A 376 -0.55 23.95 -20.74
N ARG A 377 -0.08 25.17 -21.03
CA ARG A 377 1.25 25.68 -20.62
C ARG A 377 1.28 26.44 -19.30
N ASP A 378 0.16 26.63 -18.60
CA ASP A 378 0.15 27.32 -17.32
C ASP A 378 0.57 26.36 -16.17
N PRO A 379 1.83 26.40 -15.70
CA PRO A 379 2.39 25.36 -14.83
C PRO A 379 1.97 25.51 -13.36
N GLU A 380 1.27 26.59 -13.00
CA GLU A 380 0.95 26.91 -11.59
C GLU A 380 -0.42 26.38 -11.12
N ARG A 381 -1.22 25.75 -11.99
CA ARG A 381 -2.59 25.29 -11.64
C ARG A 381 -2.79 23.79 -11.44
N ASP A 382 -1.83 22.96 -11.83
CA ASP A 382 -2.01 21.50 -11.77
C ASP A 382 -1.88 20.94 -10.33
N GLU A 383 -1.46 21.75 -9.35
CA GLU A 383 -1.55 21.39 -7.93
C GLU A 383 -2.96 21.56 -7.33
N LEU A 384 -3.84 22.37 -7.92
CA LEU A 384 -5.15 22.71 -7.32
C LEU A 384 -6.32 21.90 -7.91
N ALA A 385 -6.14 21.25 -9.06
CA ALA A 385 -7.19 20.44 -9.72
C ALA A 385 -7.22 18.96 -9.27
N ARG A 386 -6.31 18.52 -8.39
CA ARG A 386 -6.08 17.09 -8.07
C ARG A 386 -6.86 16.51 -6.88
N THR A 387 -7.93 17.13 -6.42
CA THR A 387 -8.77 16.59 -5.32
C THR A 387 -10.26 16.54 -5.67
N GLY A 388 -10.63 15.64 -6.57
CA GLY A 388 -12.02 15.23 -6.80
C GLY A 388 -12.06 13.92 -7.61
N PRO A 389 -12.88 12.92 -7.22
CA PRO A 389 -12.95 11.66 -7.96
C PRO A 389 -13.79 11.85 -9.22
N GLY A 390 -13.16 11.66 -10.37
CA GLY A 390 -13.83 11.73 -11.67
C GLY A 390 -12.81 11.80 -12.79
N ASP A 391 -12.36 10.63 -13.22
CA ASP A 391 -11.71 10.43 -14.51
C ASP A 391 -12.62 10.98 -15.63
N VAL A 392 -12.31 12.19 -16.08
CA VAL A 392 -12.78 12.70 -17.38
C VAL A 392 -11.53 13.02 -18.18
N SER A 393 -10.84 11.94 -18.55
CA SER A 393 -9.89 11.91 -19.64
C SER A 393 -10.45 12.67 -20.85
N LEU A 394 -9.65 13.61 -21.38
CA LEU A 394 -9.93 14.34 -22.61
C LEU A 394 -10.14 13.35 -23.76
N ASP A 395 -11.41 13.12 -24.12
CA ASP A 395 -11.81 12.72 -25.45
C ASP A 395 -12.61 13.88 -26.04
N LEU A 396 -11.90 14.93 -26.44
CA LEU A 396 -12.47 16.13 -27.07
C LEU A 396 -11.60 16.46 -28.27
N THR A 397 -11.62 15.53 -29.22
CA THR A 397 -11.12 15.75 -30.56
C THR A 397 -12.32 16.05 -31.45
N LEU A 398 -12.38 17.27 -32.01
CA LEU A 398 -13.17 17.67 -33.18
C LEU A 398 -14.69 17.94 -33.01
N ALA A 399 -15.28 17.88 -31.82
CA ALA A 399 -16.70 18.22 -31.65
C ALA A 399 -16.91 19.74 -31.54
N ASP A 400 -17.91 20.27 -32.25
CA ASP A 400 -18.33 21.67 -32.14
C ASP A 400 -18.83 21.95 -30.70
N PRO A 401 -18.47 23.10 -30.06
CA PRO A 401 -18.93 23.45 -28.71
C PRO A 401 -20.45 23.36 -28.49
N ASP A 402 -21.25 23.58 -29.53
CA ASP A 402 -22.70 23.47 -29.44
C ASP A 402 -23.14 22.00 -29.34
N ASP A 403 -22.47 21.10 -30.05
CA ASP A 403 -22.66 19.66 -29.92
C ASP A 403 -22.24 19.17 -28.53
N ILE A 404 -21.14 19.71 -28.00
CA ILE A 404 -20.69 19.42 -26.63
C ILE A 404 -21.76 19.79 -25.58
N MET A 405 -22.45 20.92 -25.77
CA MET A 405 -23.56 21.33 -24.90
C MET A 405 -24.78 20.42 -25.05
N ARG A 406 -25.17 20.10 -26.29
CA ARG A 406 -26.30 19.19 -26.56
C ARG A 406 -26.05 17.79 -25.99
N ASP A 407 -24.83 17.29 -26.12
CA ASP A 407 -24.41 16.00 -25.55
C ASP A 407 -24.40 16.02 -24.02
N ALA A 408 -23.96 17.13 -23.41
CA ALA A 408 -24.02 17.28 -21.97
C ALA A 408 -25.47 17.25 -21.46
N VAL A 409 -26.39 17.91 -22.17
CA VAL A 409 -27.83 17.87 -21.88
C VAL A 409 -28.37 16.44 -22.02
N ALA A 410 -28.06 15.75 -23.11
CA ALA A 410 -28.50 14.38 -23.35
C ALA A 410 -28.02 13.42 -22.25
N ARG A 411 -26.77 13.55 -21.80
CA ARG A 411 -26.22 12.74 -20.68
C ARG A 411 -26.93 13.03 -19.36
N MET A 412 -27.23 14.29 -19.06
CA MET A 412 -27.93 14.65 -17.83
C MET A 412 -29.39 14.21 -17.85
N ALA A 413 -30.04 14.27 -19.00
CA ALA A 413 -31.37 13.71 -19.21
C ALA A 413 -31.40 12.19 -19.00
N ALA A 414 -30.39 11.47 -19.49
CA ALA A 414 -30.23 10.04 -19.22
C ALA A 414 -29.99 9.73 -17.73
N ALA A 415 -29.42 10.66 -16.97
CA ALA A 415 -29.26 10.58 -15.52
C ALA A 415 -30.53 10.97 -14.72
N GLY A 416 -31.64 11.29 -15.41
CA GLY A 416 -32.95 11.57 -14.83
C GLY A 416 -33.34 13.06 -14.80
N LEU A 417 -32.40 13.98 -15.04
CA LEU A 417 -32.62 15.43 -14.94
C LEU A 417 -33.49 15.93 -16.09
N ARG A 418 -34.55 16.71 -15.81
CA ARG A 418 -35.36 17.33 -16.89
C ARG A 418 -34.69 18.62 -17.35
N VAL A 419 -34.05 18.61 -18.51
CA VAL A 419 -33.26 19.74 -19.01
C VAL A 419 -33.89 20.34 -20.26
N GLU A 420 -34.11 21.64 -20.26
CA GLU A 420 -34.50 22.44 -21.43
C GLU A 420 -33.33 23.32 -21.87
N LEU A 421 -32.92 23.25 -23.13
CA LEU A 421 -31.79 23.99 -23.69
C LEU A 421 -32.24 24.86 -24.86
N SER A 422 -31.99 26.16 -24.75
CA SER A 422 -32.18 27.15 -25.81
C SER A 422 -30.85 27.82 -26.16
N ILE A 423 -30.48 27.80 -27.44
CA ILE A 423 -29.26 28.44 -27.96
C ILE A 423 -29.69 29.39 -29.10
N ALA A 424 -29.41 30.68 -28.94
CA ALA A 424 -29.67 31.69 -29.97
C ALA A 424 -28.73 31.51 -31.18
N THR A 425 -29.24 31.74 -32.39
CA THR A 425 -28.47 31.56 -33.64
C THR A 425 -27.24 32.47 -33.69
N GLU A 426 -27.30 33.66 -33.11
CA GLU A 426 -26.21 34.61 -33.02
C GLU A 426 -25.07 34.13 -32.10
N ALA A 427 -25.38 33.28 -31.11
CA ALA A 427 -24.37 32.71 -30.22
C ALA A 427 -23.52 31.63 -30.92
N VAL A 428 -24.10 30.93 -31.90
CA VAL A 428 -23.40 29.93 -32.73
C VAL A 428 -22.30 30.58 -33.59
N ALA A 429 -22.51 31.84 -33.99
CA ALA A 429 -21.55 32.59 -34.81
C ALA A 429 -20.42 33.27 -34.01
N ALA A 430 -20.39 33.12 -32.68
CA ALA A 430 -19.36 33.73 -31.83
C ALA A 430 -17.98 33.03 -31.96
N PRO A 431 -16.87 33.69 -31.56
CA PRO A 431 -15.54 33.09 -31.57
C PRO A 431 -15.45 31.80 -30.75
N LEU A 432 -14.68 30.83 -31.26
CA LEU A 432 -14.58 29.48 -30.67
C LEU A 432 -14.17 29.50 -29.19
N VAL A 433 -13.24 30.38 -28.81
CA VAL A 433 -12.78 30.51 -27.41
C VAL A 433 -13.92 30.90 -26.45
N VAL A 434 -14.85 31.74 -26.90
CA VAL A 434 -16.03 32.17 -26.14
C VAL A 434 -17.04 31.04 -26.07
N ARG A 435 -17.31 30.36 -27.21
CA ARG A 435 -18.22 29.21 -27.30
C ARG A 435 -17.74 28.02 -26.45
N ALA A 436 -16.44 27.71 -26.48
CA ALA A 436 -15.84 26.65 -25.67
C ALA A 436 -15.91 26.97 -24.16
N SER A 437 -15.72 28.23 -23.77
CA SER A 437 -15.86 28.67 -22.39
C SER A 437 -17.32 28.60 -21.92
N ALA A 438 -18.27 28.97 -22.77
CA ALA A 438 -19.70 28.80 -22.52
C ALA A 438 -20.08 27.32 -22.35
N ALA A 439 -19.61 26.44 -23.23
CA ALA A 439 -19.86 25.00 -23.13
C ALA A 439 -19.35 24.41 -21.82
N ARG A 440 -18.16 24.83 -21.35
CA ARG A 440 -17.61 24.43 -20.05
C ARG A 440 -18.42 24.96 -18.86
N ILE A 441 -18.93 26.19 -18.95
CA ILE A 441 -19.82 26.75 -17.91
C ILE A 441 -21.14 25.97 -17.85
N VAL A 442 -21.72 25.61 -19.00
CA VAL A 442 -22.94 24.80 -19.08
C VAL A 442 -22.72 23.40 -18.49
N GLN A 443 -21.63 22.72 -18.83
CA GLN A 443 -21.30 21.40 -18.30
C GLN A 443 -21.15 21.37 -16.77
N GLU A 444 -20.38 22.32 -16.23
CA GLU A 444 -20.17 22.43 -14.78
C GLU A 444 -21.46 22.88 -14.08
N GLY A 445 -22.23 23.77 -14.70
CA GLY A 445 -23.55 24.19 -14.23
C GLY A 445 -24.51 23.02 -14.09
N LEU A 446 -24.67 22.21 -15.15
CA LEU A 446 -25.49 21.01 -15.15
C LEU A 446 -25.07 19.98 -14.09
N THR A 447 -23.76 19.78 -13.93
CA THR A 447 -23.21 18.90 -12.91
C THR A 447 -23.55 19.39 -11.51
N ASN A 448 -23.50 20.71 -11.28
CA ASN A 448 -23.91 21.31 -10.00
C ASN A 448 -25.42 21.15 -9.76
N VAL A 449 -26.25 21.29 -10.78
CA VAL A 449 -27.70 21.02 -10.66
C VAL A 449 -27.94 19.57 -10.25
N LEU A 450 -27.34 18.59 -10.94
CA LEU A 450 -27.50 17.19 -10.59
C LEU A 450 -27.03 16.87 -9.16
N LYS A 451 -25.89 17.44 -8.75
CA LYS A 451 -25.32 17.24 -7.40
C LYS A 451 -26.15 17.88 -6.28
N HIS A 452 -26.73 19.06 -6.52
CA HIS A 452 -27.33 19.87 -5.46
C HIS A 452 -28.87 19.88 -5.47
N ALA A 453 -29.50 19.80 -6.63
CA ALA A 453 -30.95 19.75 -6.77
C ALA A 453 -31.49 18.32 -6.86
N GLY A 454 -30.64 17.35 -7.22
CA GLY A 454 -31.00 15.94 -7.41
C GLY A 454 -31.46 15.63 -8.84
N SER A 455 -31.59 14.34 -9.15
CA SER A 455 -31.94 13.87 -10.50
C SER A 455 -33.38 14.18 -10.91
N GLU A 456 -34.30 14.46 -9.98
CA GLU A 456 -35.70 14.77 -10.31
C GLU A 456 -35.94 16.27 -10.59
N ALA A 457 -34.93 17.11 -10.45
CA ALA A 457 -35.03 18.55 -10.64
C ALA A 457 -35.20 18.92 -12.13
N THR A 458 -35.76 20.11 -12.37
CA THR A 458 -35.81 20.74 -13.69
C THR A 458 -34.66 21.73 -13.84
N ALA A 459 -34.03 21.77 -15.01
CA ALA A 459 -32.98 22.71 -15.38
C ALA A 459 -33.31 23.41 -16.70
N GLU A 460 -33.22 24.74 -16.71
CA GLU A 460 -33.41 25.59 -17.89
C GLU A 460 -32.05 26.22 -18.23
N ILE A 461 -31.60 26.04 -19.48
CA ILE A 461 -30.34 26.59 -19.99
C ILE A 461 -30.64 27.51 -21.16
N THR A 462 -30.21 28.76 -21.05
CA THR A 462 -30.32 29.74 -22.13
C THR A 462 -28.94 30.27 -22.49
N VAL A 463 -28.56 30.12 -23.76
CA VAL A 463 -27.35 30.69 -24.34
C VAL A 463 -27.75 31.72 -25.39
N GLY A 464 -27.38 32.97 -25.19
CA GLY A 464 -27.82 34.09 -26.00
C GLY A 464 -26.73 35.14 -26.21
N MET A 465 -27.12 36.25 -26.85
CA MET A 465 -26.24 37.40 -27.09
C MET A 465 -26.91 38.67 -26.54
N GLU A 466 -26.20 39.43 -25.71
CA GLU A 466 -26.66 40.74 -25.23
C GLU A 466 -25.48 41.73 -25.21
N LYS A 467 -25.65 42.92 -25.81
CA LYS A 467 -24.69 44.04 -25.75
C LYS A 467 -23.24 43.66 -26.09
N GLY A 468 -23.03 42.83 -27.11
CA GLY A 468 -21.68 42.41 -27.55
C GLY A 468 -21.02 41.34 -26.67
N ALA A 469 -21.78 40.68 -25.80
CA ALA A 469 -21.32 39.56 -25.00
C ALA A 469 -22.24 38.35 -25.17
N MET A 470 -21.65 37.15 -25.12
CA MET A 470 -22.40 35.91 -25.01
C MET A 470 -22.90 35.75 -23.57
N THR A 471 -24.21 35.55 -23.40
CA THR A 471 -24.85 35.32 -22.10
C THR A 471 -25.16 33.85 -21.94
N VAL A 472 -24.76 33.26 -20.81
CA VAL A 472 -25.09 31.87 -20.44
C VAL A 472 -25.86 31.89 -19.13
N GLU A 473 -27.06 31.34 -19.14
CA GLU A 473 -27.89 31.19 -17.95
C GLU A 473 -28.22 29.72 -17.73
N VAL A 474 -28.01 29.25 -16.50
CA VAL A 474 -28.41 27.92 -16.04
C VAL A 474 -29.26 28.13 -14.78
N ARG A 475 -30.51 27.72 -14.83
CA ARG A 475 -31.47 27.83 -13.73
C ARG A 475 -32.02 26.47 -13.38
N ASN A 476 -32.23 26.17 -12.10
CA ASN A 476 -32.94 24.96 -11.69
C ASN A 476 -34.08 25.27 -10.72
N GLY A 477 -35.13 24.43 -10.76
CA GLY A 477 -36.22 24.46 -9.79
C GLY A 477 -35.78 24.03 -8.37
N PRO A 478 -36.67 24.12 -7.37
CA PRO A 478 -36.35 23.75 -5.99
C PRO A 478 -35.87 22.30 -5.91
N GLY A 479 -34.75 22.08 -5.22
CA GLY A 479 -34.13 20.76 -5.07
C GLY A 479 -34.96 19.83 -4.18
N THR A 480 -34.97 18.54 -4.51
CA THR A 480 -35.63 17.49 -3.70
C THR A 480 -34.66 16.81 -2.73
N ALA A 481 -33.39 17.19 -2.74
CA ALA A 481 -32.34 16.61 -1.89
C ALA A 481 -32.63 16.88 -0.40
N ARG A 482 -32.69 15.82 0.42
CA ARG A 482 -32.90 15.91 1.87
C ARG A 482 -31.66 16.53 2.54
N PRO A 483 -31.81 17.40 3.57
CA PRO A 483 -30.67 17.92 4.32
C PRO A 483 -29.89 16.77 4.97
N GLY A 484 -28.73 16.41 4.42
CA GLY A 484 -27.88 15.30 4.90
C GLY A 484 -27.33 14.37 3.80
N GLU A 485 -27.90 14.40 2.58
CA GLU A 485 -27.46 13.56 1.43
C GLU A 485 -26.51 14.28 0.46
N THR A 486 -25.96 15.43 0.84
CA THR A 486 -25.02 16.16 -0.03
C THR A 486 -23.67 15.46 -0.08
N LEU A 487 -23.28 14.99 -1.27
CA LEU A 487 -21.90 14.59 -1.59
C LEU A 487 -20.93 15.69 -1.11
N PRO A 488 -19.75 15.34 -0.55
CA PRO A 488 -18.78 16.33 -0.08
C PRO A 488 -18.43 17.30 -1.21
N SER A 489 -18.77 18.58 -1.01
CA SER A 489 -18.54 19.67 -1.97
C SER A 489 -17.39 20.52 -1.48
N THR A 490 -16.36 20.68 -2.31
CA THR A 490 -15.21 21.56 -2.04
C THR A 490 -15.54 23.05 -2.19
N GLY A 491 -16.77 23.42 -2.61
CA GLY A 491 -17.18 24.82 -2.80
C GLY A 491 -16.44 25.56 -3.95
N GLN A 492 -15.63 24.85 -4.74
CA GLN A 492 -14.70 25.44 -5.72
C GLN A 492 -15.27 25.52 -7.14
N GLY A 493 -16.34 24.80 -7.48
CA GLY A 493 -16.88 24.75 -8.86
C GLY A 493 -17.30 26.13 -9.39
N ILE A 494 -18.00 26.92 -8.56
CA ILE A 494 -18.40 28.29 -8.92
C ILE A 494 -17.19 29.24 -8.99
N ALA A 495 -16.19 29.06 -8.12
CA ALA A 495 -14.97 29.86 -8.18
C ALA A 495 -14.21 29.66 -9.49
N GLY A 496 -14.06 28.40 -9.94
CA GLY A 496 -13.45 28.07 -11.23
C GLY A 496 -14.25 28.60 -12.42
N MET A 497 -15.58 28.54 -12.38
CA MET A 497 -16.42 29.14 -13.44
C MET A 497 -16.29 30.68 -13.48
N ARG A 498 -16.22 31.37 -12.32
CA ARG A 498 -16.02 32.83 -12.27
C ARG A 498 -14.68 33.25 -12.87
N GLU A 499 -13.64 32.49 -12.58
CA GLU A 499 -12.32 32.78 -13.10
C GLU A 499 -12.23 32.58 -14.62
N ARG A 500 -12.84 31.51 -15.15
CA ARG A 500 -12.97 31.32 -16.60
C ARG A 500 -13.70 32.49 -17.28
N ALA A 501 -14.79 32.97 -16.68
CA ALA A 501 -15.49 34.15 -17.20
C ALA A 501 -14.58 35.39 -17.18
N ARG A 502 -13.83 35.60 -16.09
CA ARG A 502 -12.89 36.73 -15.96
C ARG A 502 -11.71 36.67 -16.94
N ALA A 503 -11.23 35.48 -17.30
CA ALA A 503 -10.16 35.31 -18.28
C ALA A 503 -10.54 35.86 -19.67
N LEU A 504 -11.84 35.94 -19.97
CA LEU A 504 -12.39 36.57 -21.18
C LEU A 504 -12.88 38.01 -20.94
N GLY A 505 -12.50 38.64 -19.82
CA GLY A 505 -13.01 39.97 -19.43
C GLY A 505 -14.48 39.96 -18.96
N GLY A 506 -15.07 38.78 -18.80
CA GLY A 506 -16.47 38.58 -18.45
C GLY A 506 -16.75 38.51 -16.94
N ARG A 507 -18.02 38.26 -16.61
CA ARG A 507 -18.51 38.14 -15.23
C ARG A 507 -19.45 36.96 -15.07
N LEU A 508 -19.47 36.37 -13.88
CA LEU A 508 -20.39 35.30 -13.50
C LEU A 508 -20.96 35.52 -12.11
N THR A 509 -22.28 35.45 -12.01
CA THR A 509 -23.07 35.52 -10.77
C THR A 509 -23.79 34.21 -10.53
N ALA A 510 -23.84 33.74 -9.29
CA ALA A 510 -24.57 32.53 -8.92
C ALA A 510 -25.21 32.72 -7.53
N GLY A 511 -26.48 32.36 -7.38
CA GLY A 511 -27.24 32.55 -6.14
C GLY A 511 -28.63 31.93 -6.16
N PRO A 512 -29.32 31.89 -5.00
CA PRO A 512 -30.70 31.40 -4.91
C PRO A 512 -31.67 32.40 -5.55
N VAL A 513 -32.80 31.90 -6.07
CA VAL A 513 -33.91 32.70 -6.61
C VAL A 513 -35.18 32.53 -5.77
N GLU A 514 -36.10 33.49 -5.84
CA GLU A 514 -37.26 33.63 -4.94
C GLU A 514 -38.20 32.42 -4.93
N ASP A 515 -38.21 31.66 -6.02
CA ASP A 515 -38.97 30.43 -6.23
C ASP A 515 -38.32 29.17 -5.62
N GLY A 516 -37.25 29.34 -4.83
CA GLY A 516 -36.54 28.26 -4.13
C GLY A 516 -35.54 27.50 -5.00
N GLY A 517 -35.35 27.94 -6.24
CA GLY A 517 -34.36 27.44 -7.18
C GLY A 517 -32.98 28.08 -7.03
N TRP A 518 -32.08 27.75 -7.95
CA TRP A 518 -30.76 28.38 -8.06
C TRP A 518 -30.51 28.86 -9.48
N ARG A 519 -29.83 30.01 -9.60
CA ARG A 519 -29.51 30.65 -10.89
C ARG A 519 -28.02 30.89 -10.99
N LEU A 520 -27.43 30.49 -12.11
CA LEU A 520 -26.09 30.85 -12.55
C LEU A 520 -26.21 31.64 -13.85
N ALA A 521 -25.63 32.84 -13.88
CA ALA A 521 -25.63 33.71 -15.05
C ALA A 521 -24.21 34.19 -15.32
N ALA A 522 -23.75 34.03 -16.56
CA ALA A 522 -22.45 34.45 -17.05
C ALA A 522 -22.60 35.37 -18.27
N SER A 523 -21.70 36.35 -18.38
CA SER A 523 -21.58 37.25 -19.53
C SER A 523 -20.12 37.23 -19.99
N LEU A 524 -19.90 36.83 -21.24
CA LEU A 524 -18.59 36.62 -21.86
C LEU A 524 -18.44 37.61 -23.03
N PRO A 525 -17.67 38.69 -22.88
CA PRO A 525 -17.42 39.65 -23.96
C PRO A 525 -16.83 38.98 -25.19
N LEU A 526 -17.22 39.45 -26.37
CA LEU A 526 -16.54 39.09 -27.60
C LEU A 526 -15.24 39.90 -27.72
N PRO A 527 -14.12 39.28 -28.16
CA PRO A 527 -12.93 40.04 -28.53
C PRO A 527 -13.27 41.03 -29.67
N ASP A 528 -12.90 42.29 -29.50
CA ASP A 528 -13.15 43.36 -30.47
C ASP A 528 -12.36 43.08 -31.76
N PRO A 529 -12.98 43.04 -32.96
CA PRO A 529 -12.26 42.81 -34.22
C PRO A 529 -11.20 43.88 -34.56
N ALA A 530 -11.10 44.97 -33.78
CA ALA A 530 -10.16 46.07 -34.02
C ALA A 530 -8.81 45.97 -33.28
N GLU A 531 -8.61 45.04 -32.33
CA GLU A 531 -7.31 44.84 -31.67
C GLU A 531 -6.61 43.59 -32.23
N GLY A 532 -6.16 43.69 -33.49
CA GLY A 532 -4.98 42.94 -33.93
C GLY A 532 -3.75 43.43 -33.12
N PRO A 533 -2.73 42.59 -32.90
CA PRO A 533 -1.59 42.96 -32.08
C PRO A 533 -0.95 44.23 -32.66
N GLU A 534 -0.79 45.27 -31.82
CA GLU A 534 0.01 46.45 -32.14
C GLU A 534 1.31 45.99 -32.76
N ALA A 535 1.58 46.47 -33.98
CA ALA A 535 2.86 46.30 -34.62
C ALA A 535 3.94 46.83 -33.67
N GLY A 536 4.70 45.90 -33.07
CA GLY A 536 5.91 46.24 -32.32
C GLY A 536 6.83 47.11 -33.18
N PRO A 537 7.69 47.92 -32.55
CA PRO A 537 8.43 48.98 -33.23
C PRO A 537 9.23 48.42 -34.41
N GLU A 538 9.10 49.09 -35.56
CA GLU A 538 9.80 48.76 -36.81
C GLU A 538 11.29 48.47 -36.55
N CYS A 539 11.66 47.18 -36.65
CA CYS A 539 13.05 46.77 -36.61
C CYS A 539 13.69 47.12 -37.96
N ARG A 540 14.26 48.33 -38.03
CA ARG A 540 14.93 48.88 -39.20
C ARG A 540 16.28 48.16 -39.40
N TRP A 541 16.30 47.16 -40.29
CA TRP A 541 17.55 46.53 -40.74
C TRP A 541 18.34 47.50 -41.64
N THR A 542 19.43 48.07 -41.11
CA THR A 542 20.45 48.73 -41.94
C THR A 542 21.47 47.69 -42.39
N SER A 543 21.52 47.40 -43.69
CA SER A 543 22.61 46.64 -44.29
C SER A 543 23.88 47.50 -44.33
N ARG A 544 24.95 47.05 -43.67
CA ARG A 544 26.31 47.48 -44.01
C ARG A 544 26.89 46.46 -44.98
N SER A 545 27.20 46.92 -46.19
CA SER A 545 28.06 46.20 -47.12
C SER A 545 29.51 46.21 -46.62
N PRO A 546 30.26 45.11 -46.72
CA PRO A 546 31.71 45.13 -46.51
C PRO A 546 32.39 45.57 -47.82
N SER A 547 33.30 46.54 -47.70
CA SER A 547 34.28 46.95 -48.71
C SER A 547 35.43 45.98 -48.81
#